data_AF-A0A952DNK3-F1
#
_entry.id   AF-A0A952DNK3-F1
#
_cell.length_a   1.000
_cell.length_b   1.000
_cell.length_c   1.000
_cell.angle_alpha   90.00
_cell.angle_beta   90.00
_cell.angle_gamma   90.00
#
_symmetry.space_group_name_H-M   'P 1'
#
loop_
_entity.id
_entity.type
_entity.pdbx_description
1 polymer ?
#
loop_
_entity_poly.entity_id
_entity_poly.type
_entity_poly.pdbx_seq_one_letter_code
_entity_poly.pdbx_strand_id
1 'polypeptide(L)'
;EGEAIITLRAVRYAVLRYSASDSLLRIAGVPKAQQTQVASLFAWHILARPRFFDGPHARDLYTLAPIAEEGPDFAFDHAFDERILEVRIVAAAADLLTRDEEGRWRLQRSWTSRDAAGGALRHFHRSEVRFNRGWRLGEITFRILLRGEGKRPAQVTVRLKPPGTLAFRRTRHEKTILELIARNGLMTDRDAGLVLDAAE
;
A
#
# COMPACT_ATOMS: atom_id res chain seq x y z
N GLU A 1 25.53 28.58 -12.67
CA GLU A 1 24.53 27.59 -12.20
C GLU A 1 24.19 26.71 -13.40
N GLY A 2 24.44 25.40 -13.30
CA GLY A 2 24.28 24.48 -14.42
C GLY A 2 22.85 23.96 -14.49
N GLU A 3 22.17 24.23 -15.60
CA GLU A 3 20.85 23.68 -15.90
C GLU A 3 20.93 22.15 -15.94
N ALA A 4 20.30 21.47 -14.98
CA ALA A 4 20.28 20.01 -14.92
C ALA A 4 19.29 19.49 -15.97
N ILE A 5 19.78 19.18 -17.16
CA ILE A 5 19.00 18.58 -18.24
C ILE A 5 18.55 17.18 -17.81
N ILE A 6 17.28 17.07 -17.40
CA ILE A 6 16.64 15.78 -17.15
C ILE A 6 16.44 15.09 -18.50
N THR A 7 17.26 14.08 -18.78
CA THR A 7 17.13 13.32 -20.03
C THR A 7 15.72 12.75 -20.20
N LEU A 8 15.15 12.85 -21.41
CA LEU A 8 13.80 12.40 -21.81
C LEU A 8 13.41 10.98 -21.35
N ARG A 9 14.38 10.13 -20.99
CA ARG A 9 14.17 8.78 -20.48
C ARG A 9 13.62 8.74 -19.04
N ALA A 10 13.88 9.77 -18.23
CA ALA A 10 13.37 9.90 -16.86
C ALA A 10 11.93 10.45 -16.81
N VAL A 11 11.57 11.34 -17.74
CA VAL A 11 10.23 11.95 -17.83
C VAL A 11 9.15 10.93 -18.23
N ARG A 12 9.53 9.86 -18.94
CA ARG A 12 8.58 8.86 -19.47
C ARG A 12 7.87 8.00 -18.40
N TYR A 13 8.29 8.07 -17.13
CA TYR A 13 7.71 7.28 -16.02
C TYR A 13 7.35 8.11 -14.79
N ALA A 14 7.45 9.43 -14.88
CA ALA A 14 6.90 10.29 -13.85
C ALA A 14 5.38 10.24 -13.95
N VAL A 15 4.74 9.56 -12.99
CA VAL A 15 3.28 9.45 -12.95
C VAL A 15 2.81 10.27 -11.76
N LEU A 16 2.11 11.35 -12.07
CA LEU A 16 1.36 12.15 -11.12
C LEU A 16 -0.11 11.69 -11.19
N ARG A 17 -0.62 11.11 -10.11
CA ARG A 17 -2.07 10.87 -9.98
C ARG A 17 -2.61 11.76 -8.90
N TYR A 18 -3.61 12.54 -9.26
CA TYR A 18 -4.26 13.48 -8.37
C TYR A 18 -5.73 13.09 -8.18
N SER A 19 -6.20 13.10 -6.94
CA SER A 19 -7.62 13.10 -6.59
C SER A 19 -7.92 14.36 -5.80
N ALA A 20 -8.83 15.18 -6.33
CA ALA A 20 -9.27 16.42 -5.70
C ALA A 20 -10.15 16.16 -4.49
N SER A 21 -11.04 15.18 -4.62
CA SER A 21 -11.94 14.71 -3.56
C SER A 21 -11.14 14.23 -2.35
N ASP A 22 -10.09 13.46 -2.60
CA ASP A 22 -9.33 12.81 -1.53
C ASP A 22 -8.16 13.64 -1.02
N SER A 23 -7.88 14.81 -1.60
CA SER A 23 -6.63 15.56 -1.33
C SER A 23 -5.37 14.70 -1.45
N LEU A 24 -5.29 13.89 -2.51
CA LEU A 24 -4.23 12.91 -2.70
C LEU A 24 -3.43 13.18 -3.98
N LEU A 25 -2.10 13.25 -3.84
CA LEU A 25 -1.17 13.26 -4.96
C LEU A 25 -0.18 12.12 -4.82
N ARG A 26 -0.26 11.15 -5.74
CA ARG A 26 0.72 10.08 -5.88
C ARG A 26 1.77 10.50 -6.90
N ILE A 27 3.03 10.49 -6.46
CA ILE A 27 4.19 10.86 -7.26
C ILE A 27 5.06 9.61 -7.43
N ALA A 28 5.06 9.02 -8.61
CA ALA A 28 5.95 7.91 -8.97
C ALA A 28 7.00 8.37 -9.98
N GLY A 29 8.15 7.70 -10.03
CA GLY A 29 9.23 8.04 -10.97
C GLY A 29 10.09 9.26 -10.59
N VAL A 30 9.77 9.92 -9.47
CA VAL A 30 10.53 11.05 -8.91
C VAL A 30 11.33 10.60 -7.67
N PRO A 31 12.61 11.01 -7.51
CA PRO A 31 13.39 10.74 -6.31
C PRO A 31 12.68 11.18 -5.03
N LYS A 32 12.75 10.36 -3.96
CA LYS A 32 12.04 10.62 -2.69
C LYS A 32 12.33 12.00 -2.09
N ALA A 33 13.58 12.46 -2.20
CA ALA A 33 13.99 13.79 -1.72
C ALA A 33 13.27 14.94 -2.43
N GLN A 34 12.83 14.73 -3.68
CA GLN A 34 12.18 15.74 -4.52
C GLN A 34 10.66 15.63 -4.51
N GLN A 35 10.08 14.53 -4.02
CA GLN A 35 8.63 14.34 -4.04
C GLN A 35 7.87 15.40 -3.25
N THR A 36 8.40 15.85 -2.10
CA THR A 36 7.79 16.95 -1.33
C THR A 36 7.74 18.23 -2.15
N GLN A 37 8.84 18.60 -2.80
CA GLN A 37 8.92 19.79 -3.64
C GLN A 37 7.95 19.71 -4.82
N VAL A 38 7.87 18.55 -5.49
CA VAL A 38 6.93 18.33 -6.60
C VAL A 38 5.48 18.41 -6.13
N ALA A 39 5.17 17.87 -4.94
CA ALA A 39 3.83 17.98 -4.36
C ALA A 39 3.47 19.43 -4.04
N SER A 40 4.39 20.19 -3.46
CA SER A 40 4.20 21.61 -3.18
C SER A 40 4.01 22.44 -4.45
N LEU A 41 4.81 22.19 -5.49
CA LEU A 41 4.67 22.88 -6.78
C LEU A 41 3.35 22.54 -7.47
N PHE A 42 2.90 21.29 -7.41
CA PHE A 42 1.61 20.89 -7.96
C PHE A 42 0.46 21.57 -7.20
N ALA A 43 0.50 21.57 -5.88
CA ALA A 43 -0.49 22.24 -5.04
C ALA A 43 -0.55 23.75 -5.31
N TRP A 44 0.61 24.40 -5.47
CA TRP A 44 0.70 25.83 -5.75
C TRP A 44 0.24 26.19 -7.16
N HIS A 45 0.82 25.55 -8.19
CA HIS A 45 0.67 25.99 -9.58
C HIS A 45 -0.53 25.38 -10.30
N ILE A 46 -0.93 24.16 -9.93
CA ILE A 46 -2.03 23.45 -10.60
C ILE A 46 -3.32 23.59 -9.80
N LEU A 47 -3.25 23.45 -8.47
CA LEU A 47 -4.45 23.50 -7.63
C LEU A 47 -4.74 24.90 -7.08
N ALA A 48 -3.82 25.85 -7.21
CA ALA A 48 -3.88 27.17 -6.58
C ALA A 48 -4.15 27.10 -5.05
N ARG A 49 -3.77 26.00 -4.41
CA ARG A 49 -4.00 25.71 -2.99
C ARG A 49 -2.67 25.28 -2.35
N PRO A 50 -1.84 26.24 -1.91
CA PRO A 50 -0.58 25.90 -1.27
C PRO A 50 -0.81 25.08 0.00
N ARG A 51 0.16 24.21 0.35
CA ARG A 51 0.15 23.31 1.53
C ARG A 51 -0.96 22.24 1.56
N PHE A 52 -1.68 22.05 0.46
CA PHE A 52 -2.79 21.11 0.36
C PHE A 52 -2.43 19.64 0.71
N PHE A 53 -1.17 19.23 0.55
CA PHE A 53 -0.70 17.88 0.89
C PHE A 53 0.04 17.79 2.23
N ASP A 54 0.04 18.86 3.04
CA ASP A 54 0.77 18.90 4.32
C ASP A 54 -0.04 18.28 5.49
N GLY A 55 -1.26 17.80 5.21
CA GLY A 55 -2.14 17.20 6.22
C GLY A 55 -1.59 15.88 6.80
N PRO A 56 -1.91 15.56 8.07
CA PRO A 56 -1.33 14.43 8.80
C PRO A 56 -1.53 13.06 8.13
N HIS A 57 -2.57 12.91 7.31
CA HIS A 57 -2.93 11.66 6.64
C HIS A 57 -2.49 11.58 5.17
N ALA A 58 -1.77 12.59 4.65
CA ALA A 58 -1.35 12.65 3.23
C ALA A 58 -0.57 11.40 2.76
N ARG A 59 -0.03 10.63 3.70
CA ARG A 59 0.80 9.43 3.49
C ARG A 59 0.09 8.10 3.76
N ASP A 60 -1.16 8.12 4.22
CA ASP A 60 -1.98 6.94 4.56
C ASP A 60 -2.68 6.38 3.32
N LEU A 61 -1.90 5.77 2.44
CA LEU A 61 -2.33 5.29 1.12
C LEU A 61 -2.89 3.87 1.13
N TYR A 62 -2.41 3.05 2.06
CA TYR A 62 -2.71 1.64 2.13
C TYR A 62 -3.00 1.22 3.56
N THR A 63 -3.87 0.24 3.68
CA THR A 63 -4.25 -0.38 4.95
C THR A 63 -4.13 -1.90 4.85
N LEU A 64 -3.99 -2.54 6.00
CA LEU A 64 -4.10 -3.99 6.16
C LEU A 64 -5.28 -4.35 7.09
N ALA A 65 -6.17 -3.37 7.37
CA ALA A 65 -7.31 -3.56 8.27
C ALA A 65 -8.23 -4.71 7.82
N PRO A 66 -8.65 -4.82 6.54
CA PRO A 66 -9.49 -5.95 6.11
C PRO A 66 -8.87 -7.33 6.40
N ILE A 67 -7.55 -7.44 6.22
CA ILE A 67 -6.80 -8.68 6.50
C ILE A 67 -6.72 -8.94 8.02
N ALA A 68 -6.53 -7.89 8.81
CA ALA A 68 -6.50 -8.02 10.26
C ALA A 68 -7.88 -8.36 10.86
N GLU A 69 -8.96 -7.89 10.23
CA GLU A 69 -10.35 -8.16 10.61
C GLU A 69 -10.76 -9.60 10.28
N GLU A 70 -10.49 -10.07 9.06
CA GLU A 70 -10.75 -11.46 8.67
C GLU A 70 -9.77 -12.43 9.35
N GLY A 71 -8.55 -11.96 9.62
CA GLY A 71 -7.55 -12.70 10.36
C GLY A 71 -6.79 -13.72 9.51
N PRO A 72 -6.30 -14.82 10.13
CA PRO A 72 -5.35 -15.73 9.47
C PRO A 72 -5.87 -16.46 8.22
N ASP A 73 -7.19 -16.46 8.00
CA ASP A 73 -7.84 -17.14 6.88
C ASP A 73 -8.12 -16.24 5.68
N PHE A 74 -7.78 -14.94 5.77
CA PHE A 74 -7.94 -13.98 4.67
C PHE A 74 -7.41 -14.51 3.34
N ALA A 75 -8.24 -14.38 2.31
CA ALA A 75 -7.89 -14.65 0.93
C ALA A 75 -8.26 -13.46 0.05
N PHE A 76 -7.42 -13.17 -0.94
CA PHE A 76 -7.76 -12.14 -1.92
C PHE A 76 -8.92 -12.61 -2.80
N ASP A 77 -9.95 -11.79 -2.92
CA ASP A 77 -10.89 -11.92 -4.04
C ASP A 77 -10.21 -11.39 -5.31
N HIS A 78 -10.07 -12.28 -6.29
CA HIS A 78 -9.55 -11.99 -7.62
C HIS A 78 -10.46 -12.47 -8.75
N ALA A 79 -11.67 -12.96 -8.42
CA ALA A 79 -12.60 -13.54 -9.40
C ALA A 79 -13.11 -12.49 -10.42
N PHE A 80 -13.02 -11.21 -10.08
CA PHE A 80 -13.36 -10.10 -10.97
C PHE A 80 -12.45 -9.97 -12.20
N ASP A 81 -11.27 -10.59 -12.21
CA ASP A 81 -10.32 -10.54 -13.33
C ASP A 81 -9.79 -11.95 -13.63
N GLU A 82 -10.32 -12.58 -14.67
CA GLU A 82 -9.94 -13.93 -15.13
C GLU A 82 -8.46 -14.06 -15.53
N ARG A 83 -7.76 -12.93 -15.72
CA ARG A 83 -6.31 -12.93 -15.99
C ARG A 83 -5.53 -13.25 -14.71
N ILE A 84 -6.10 -13.02 -13.53
CA ILE A 84 -5.50 -13.40 -12.26
C ILE A 84 -5.83 -14.87 -12.02
N LEU A 85 -4.82 -15.73 -12.16
CA LEU A 85 -4.97 -17.16 -11.95
C LEU A 85 -4.96 -17.49 -10.46
N GLU A 86 -4.16 -16.76 -9.68
CA GLU A 86 -3.97 -17.04 -8.26
C GLU A 86 -3.32 -15.86 -7.53
N VAL A 87 -3.65 -15.71 -6.24
CA VAL A 87 -2.95 -14.81 -5.32
C VAL A 87 -2.60 -15.53 -4.03
N ARG A 88 -1.31 -15.53 -3.64
CA ARG A 88 -0.81 -16.22 -2.45
C ARG A 88 -0.05 -15.28 -1.52
N ILE A 89 -0.41 -15.23 -0.24
CA ILE A 89 0.35 -14.49 0.78
C ILE A 89 1.55 -15.34 1.22
N VAL A 90 2.74 -14.95 0.78
CA VAL A 90 3.98 -15.73 1.00
C VAL A 90 4.81 -15.24 2.18
N ALA A 91 4.53 -14.04 2.70
CA ALA A 91 5.09 -13.57 3.95
C ALA A 91 4.13 -12.62 4.65
N ALA A 92 4.17 -12.61 5.97
CA ALA A 92 3.43 -11.68 6.81
C ALA A 92 4.24 -11.32 8.06
N ALA A 93 4.13 -10.08 8.52
CA ALA A 93 4.72 -9.62 9.77
C ALA A 93 3.65 -8.96 10.64
N ALA A 94 3.55 -9.41 11.88
CA ALA A 94 2.69 -8.83 12.91
C ALA A 94 3.56 -8.24 14.03
N ASP A 95 3.20 -7.05 14.47
CA ASP A 95 3.91 -6.27 15.48
C ASP A 95 3.02 -6.10 16.70
N LEU A 96 3.53 -6.48 17.88
CA LEU A 96 2.92 -6.17 19.17
C LEU A 96 3.35 -4.77 19.59
N LEU A 97 2.38 -3.87 19.66
CA LEU A 97 2.58 -2.49 20.08
C LEU A 97 2.00 -2.31 21.48
N THR A 98 2.80 -1.73 22.38
CA THR A 98 2.36 -1.33 23.72
C THR A 98 2.56 0.17 23.90
N ARG A 99 1.78 0.79 24.78
CA ARG A 99 2.07 2.16 25.20
C ARG A 99 3.13 2.15 26.30
N ASP A 100 4.11 3.03 26.19
CA ASP A 100 5.03 3.32 27.29
C ASP A 100 4.34 4.18 28.36
N GLU A 101 5.05 4.47 29.45
CA GLU A 101 4.58 5.31 30.58
C GLU A 101 4.20 6.74 30.12
N GLU A 102 4.72 7.17 28.98
CA GLU A 102 4.48 8.48 28.36
C GLU A 102 3.38 8.41 27.28
N GLY A 103 2.69 7.27 27.15
CA GLY A 103 1.59 7.06 26.22
C GLY A 103 1.99 6.84 24.76
N ARG A 104 3.29 6.76 24.43
CA ARG A 104 3.78 6.52 23.07
C ARG A 104 3.75 5.05 22.73
N TRP A 105 3.35 4.74 21.50
CA TRP A 105 3.40 3.39 20.97
C TRP A 105 4.86 2.93 20.76
N ARG A 106 5.24 1.84 21.40
CA ARG A 106 6.53 1.18 21.24
C ARG A 106 6.33 -0.23 20.71
N LEU A 107 7.19 -0.61 19.76
CA LEU A 107 7.31 -1.99 19.32
C LEU A 107 7.88 -2.84 20.45
N GLN A 108 7.07 -3.75 20.98
CA GLN A 108 7.49 -4.68 22.01
C GLN A 108 8.07 -5.96 21.37
N ARG A 109 7.40 -6.47 20.34
CA ARG A 109 7.76 -7.72 19.69
C ARG A 109 7.27 -7.74 18.25
N SER A 110 8.01 -8.42 17.38
CA SER A 110 7.56 -8.74 16.02
C SER A 110 7.50 -10.25 15.84
N TRP A 111 6.52 -10.70 15.09
CA TRP A 111 6.38 -12.07 14.64
C TRP A 111 6.30 -12.09 13.12
N THR A 112 7.16 -12.87 12.48
CA THR A 112 7.24 -12.95 11.02
C THR A 112 7.06 -14.37 10.53
N SER A 113 6.23 -14.56 9.52
CA SER A 113 6.09 -15.84 8.81
C SER A 113 6.42 -15.70 7.35
N ARG A 114 6.98 -16.78 6.81
CA ARG A 114 7.22 -16.98 5.38
C ARG A 114 6.77 -18.38 5.01
N ASP A 115 6.00 -18.47 3.93
CA ASP A 115 5.61 -19.73 3.33
C ASP A 115 5.45 -19.53 1.81
N ALA A 116 6.34 -20.13 1.03
CA ALA A 116 6.29 -20.01 -0.43
C ALA A 116 5.01 -20.61 -1.04
N ALA A 117 4.33 -21.52 -0.32
CA ALA A 117 3.07 -22.12 -0.75
C ALA A 117 1.84 -21.23 -0.51
N GLY A 118 1.97 -20.14 0.25
CA GLY A 118 0.90 -19.17 0.49
C GLY A 118 0.20 -19.27 1.86
N GLY A 119 0.65 -20.14 2.76
CA GLY A 119 0.11 -20.31 4.10
C GLY A 119 0.69 -19.35 5.14
N ALA A 120 1.38 -18.27 4.73
CA ALA A 120 2.15 -17.46 5.66
C ALA A 120 1.26 -16.80 6.73
N LEU A 121 0.05 -16.38 6.36
CA LEU A 121 -0.92 -15.79 7.28
C LEU A 121 -1.50 -16.84 8.24
N ARG A 122 -1.79 -18.05 7.75
CA ARG A 122 -2.35 -19.16 8.55
C ARG A 122 -1.42 -19.63 9.67
N HIS A 123 -0.11 -19.41 9.57
CA HIS A 123 0.80 -19.71 10.68
C HIS A 123 0.48 -18.92 11.96
N PHE A 124 -0.22 -17.78 11.86
CA PHE A 124 -0.67 -17.03 13.02
C PHE A 124 -1.72 -17.77 13.87
N HIS A 125 -2.48 -18.72 13.32
CA HIS A 125 -3.40 -19.56 14.09
C HIS A 125 -2.72 -20.30 15.24
N ARG A 126 -1.46 -20.70 15.03
CA ARG A 126 -0.66 -21.49 15.99
C ARG A 126 0.32 -20.63 16.78
N SER A 127 0.23 -19.30 16.68
CA SER A 127 1.09 -18.38 17.41
C SER A 127 0.30 -17.60 18.47
N GLU A 128 1.00 -16.72 19.18
CA GLU A 128 0.43 -15.77 20.14
C GLU A 128 -0.22 -14.54 19.48
N VAL A 129 -0.10 -14.40 18.15
CA VAL A 129 -0.63 -13.26 17.42
C VAL A 129 -2.16 -13.26 17.51
N ARG A 130 -2.71 -12.18 18.06
CA ARG A 130 -4.15 -11.94 18.14
C ARG A 130 -4.41 -10.53 17.63
N PHE A 131 -4.74 -10.43 16.34
CA PHE A 131 -5.15 -9.16 15.74
C PHE A 131 -6.27 -8.54 16.58
N ASN A 132 -6.23 -7.22 16.77
CA ASN A 132 -7.12 -6.45 17.66
C ASN A 132 -6.89 -6.62 19.18
N ARG A 133 -5.86 -7.37 19.62
CA ARG A 133 -5.40 -7.43 21.02
C ARG A 133 -3.94 -6.99 21.15
N GLY A 134 -3.64 -5.78 20.67
CA GLY A 134 -2.29 -5.19 20.69
C GLY A 134 -1.38 -5.62 19.53
N TRP A 135 -1.69 -6.73 18.85
CA TRP A 135 -1.00 -7.12 17.62
C TRP A 135 -1.60 -6.42 16.40
N ARG A 136 -0.74 -5.81 15.59
CA ARG A 136 -1.07 -5.18 14.32
C ARG A 136 -0.36 -5.89 13.18
N LEU A 137 -1.07 -6.17 12.09
CA LEU A 137 -0.42 -6.62 10.86
C LEU A 137 0.32 -5.43 10.22
N GLY A 138 1.66 -5.49 10.21
CA GLY A 138 2.52 -4.40 9.77
C GLY A 138 2.93 -4.50 8.30
N GLU A 139 3.01 -5.73 7.77
CA GLU A 139 3.46 -5.96 6.41
C GLU A 139 2.97 -7.31 5.88
N ILE A 140 2.68 -7.36 4.58
CA ILE A 140 2.54 -8.61 3.83
C ILE A 140 3.38 -8.59 2.56
N THR A 141 3.77 -9.78 2.12
CA THR A 141 4.26 -10.02 0.76
C THR A 141 3.41 -11.12 0.14
N PHE A 142 2.90 -10.87 -1.07
CA PHE A 142 2.08 -11.81 -1.79
C PHE A 142 2.54 -11.95 -3.25
N ARG A 143 2.25 -13.10 -3.85
CA ARG A 143 2.54 -13.42 -5.24
C ARG A 143 1.25 -13.48 -6.01
N ILE A 144 1.21 -12.79 -7.14
CA ILE A 144 0.10 -12.82 -8.10
C ILE A 144 0.57 -13.61 -9.30
N LEU A 145 -0.15 -14.68 -9.61
CA LEU A 145 0.02 -15.46 -10.84
C LEU A 145 -0.96 -14.94 -11.88
N LEU A 146 -0.44 -14.51 -13.02
CA LEU A 146 -1.19 -13.89 -14.09
C LEU A 146 -1.09 -14.73 -15.35
N ARG A 147 -2.20 -14.86 -16.08
CA ARG A 147 -2.23 -15.48 -17.40
C ARG A 147 -1.23 -14.75 -18.31
N GLY A 148 -0.23 -15.50 -18.77
CA GLY A 148 0.77 -15.01 -19.72
C GLY A 148 0.29 -15.19 -21.15
N GLU A 149 0.82 -14.39 -22.07
CA GLU A 149 0.67 -14.63 -23.52
C GLU A 149 1.62 -15.73 -24.02
N GLY A 150 2.61 -16.13 -23.21
CA GLY A 150 3.56 -17.19 -23.52
C GLY A 150 3.31 -18.49 -22.74
N LYS A 151 4.22 -19.48 -22.90
CA LYS A 151 4.09 -20.84 -22.30
C LYS A 151 4.02 -20.89 -20.76
N ARG A 152 4.39 -19.81 -20.05
CA ARG A 152 4.38 -19.78 -18.58
C ARG A 152 3.60 -18.55 -18.08
N PRO A 153 2.78 -18.71 -17.03
CA PRO A 153 2.16 -17.58 -16.35
C PRO A 153 3.20 -16.57 -15.87
N ALA A 154 2.85 -15.28 -15.92
CA ALA A 154 3.67 -14.24 -15.31
C ALA A 154 3.46 -14.26 -13.79
N GLN A 155 4.53 -14.16 -13.02
CA GLN A 155 4.44 -14.07 -11.56
C GLN A 155 4.98 -12.71 -11.11
N VAL A 156 4.19 -11.99 -10.32
CA VAL A 156 4.60 -10.72 -9.71
C VAL A 156 4.60 -10.87 -8.20
N THR A 157 5.71 -10.51 -7.55
CA THR A 157 5.79 -10.43 -6.09
C THR A 157 5.54 -8.99 -5.66
N VAL A 158 4.57 -8.81 -4.78
CA VAL A 158 4.11 -7.53 -4.27
C VAL A 158 4.34 -7.48 -2.77
N ARG A 159 4.98 -6.41 -2.30
CA ARG A 159 5.14 -6.09 -0.88
C ARG A 159 4.23 -4.92 -0.55
N LEU A 160 3.36 -5.11 0.44
CA LEU A 160 2.47 -4.07 0.96
C LEU A 160 2.83 -3.80 2.42
N LYS A 161 3.24 -2.56 2.69
CA LYS A 161 3.59 -2.06 4.02
C LYS A 161 2.92 -0.69 4.23
N PRO A 162 1.78 -0.66 4.94
CA PRO A 162 1.18 0.58 5.39
C PRO A 162 2.16 1.47 6.17
N PRO A 163 1.93 2.78 6.20
CA PRO A 163 0.82 3.48 5.53
C PRO A 163 1.04 3.74 4.03
N GLY A 164 2.28 3.70 3.53
CA GLY A 164 2.60 4.31 2.23
C GLY A 164 3.24 3.41 1.18
N THR A 165 3.60 2.16 1.50
CA THR A 165 4.43 1.33 0.60
C THR A 165 3.63 0.24 -0.09
N LEU A 166 3.58 0.31 -1.42
CA LEU A 166 3.25 -0.81 -2.30
C LEU A 166 4.40 -0.97 -3.29
N ALA A 167 5.14 -2.06 -3.21
CA ALA A 167 6.35 -2.27 -3.98
C ALA A 167 6.31 -3.58 -4.77
N PHE A 168 6.57 -3.50 -6.07
CA PHE A 168 6.74 -4.63 -6.96
C PHE A 168 7.64 -4.24 -8.13
N ARG A 169 8.27 -5.22 -8.78
CA ARG A 169 9.08 -4.96 -9.97
C ARG A 169 8.20 -4.41 -11.07
N ARG A 170 8.71 -3.42 -11.81
CA ARG A 170 8.01 -2.84 -12.96
C ARG A 170 7.51 -3.92 -13.92
N THR A 171 6.23 -3.84 -14.25
CA THR A 171 5.51 -4.85 -15.01
C THR A 171 4.39 -4.19 -15.82
N ARG A 172 4.00 -4.81 -16.93
CA ARG A 172 2.84 -4.38 -17.74
C ARG A 172 1.49 -4.57 -17.01
N HIS A 173 1.48 -5.37 -15.94
CA HIS A 173 0.28 -5.73 -15.19
C HIS A 173 -0.03 -4.77 -14.02
N GLU A 174 0.63 -3.61 -13.97
CA GLU A 174 0.47 -2.63 -12.88
C GLU A 174 -0.99 -2.26 -12.60
N LYS A 175 -1.80 -2.03 -13.65
CA LYS A 175 -3.22 -1.67 -13.50
C LYS A 175 -4.01 -2.77 -12.79
N THR A 176 -3.82 -4.02 -13.19
CA THR A 176 -4.47 -5.20 -12.57
C THR A 176 -4.08 -5.34 -11.10
N ILE A 177 -2.81 -5.12 -10.76
CA ILE A 177 -2.33 -5.19 -9.36
C ILE A 177 -3.00 -4.12 -8.51
N LEU A 178 -3.08 -2.89 -9.01
CA LEU A 178 -3.72 -1.79 -8.29
C LEU A 178 -5.22 -2.02 -8.11
N GLU A 179 -5.91 -2.56 -9.11
CA GLU A 179 -7.33 -2.91 -9.00
C GLU A 179 -7.58 -4.02 -7.97
N LEU A 180 -6.72 -5.05 -7.94
CA LEU A 180 -6.76 -6.10 -6.91
C LEU A 180 -6.65 -5.51 -5.49
N ILE A 181 -5.68 -4.63 -5.26
CA ILE A 181 -5.50 -3.96 -3.96
C ILE A 181 -6.73 -3.12 -3.58
N ALA A 182 -7.27 -2.35 -4.54
CA ALA A 182 -8.42 -1.49 -4.29
C ALA A 182 -9.68 -2.30 -3.95
N ARG A 183 -10.00 -3.34 -4.73
CA ARG A 183 -11.20 -4.16 -4.51
C ARG A 183 -11.18 -4.97 -3.22
N ASN A 184 -10.00 -5.30 -2.71
CA ASN A 184 -9.84 -5.95 -1.42
C ASN A 184 -9.76 -4.96 -0.25
N GLY A 185 -10.10 -3.68 -0.46
CA GLY A 185 -10.13 -2.65 0.60
C GLY A 185 -8.76 -2.28 1.16
N LEU A 186 -7.67 -2.62 0.45
CA LEU A 186 -6.30 -2.41 0.93
C LEU A 186 -5.73 -1.04 0.53
N MET A 187 -6.50 -0.25 -0.22
CA MET A 187 -6.29 1.18 -0.35
C MET A 187 -7.17 1.90 0.68
N THR A 188 -6.61 2.87 1.37
CA THR A 188 -7.40 3.72 2.26
C THR A 188 -8.35 4.57 1.41
N ASP A 189 -9.65 4.35 1.57
CA ASP A 189 -10.69 5.24 1.07
C ASP A 189 -10.86 6.42 2.04
N ARG A 190 -10.83 7.65 1.54
CA ARG A 190 -10.93 8.86 2.38
C ARG A 190 -12.37 9.36 2.53
N ASP A 191 -13.34 8.81 1.80
CA ASP A 191 -14.72 9.30 1.86
C ASP A 191 -15.46 8.90 3.15
N ALA A 192 -15.03 7.86 3.86
CA ALA A 192 -15.73 7.41 5.08
C ALA A 192 -15.51 8.32 6.31
N GLY A 193 -14.45 9.14 6.33
CA GLY A 193 -14.12 10.03 7.45
C GLY A 193 -14.63 11.47 7.28
N LEU A 194 -14.83 11.92 6.04
CA LEU A 194 -15.24 13.30 5.74
C LEU A 194 -16.72 13.59 6.01
N VAL A 195 -17.56 12.55 6.16
CA VAL A 195 -18.99 12.72 6.47
C VAL A 195 -19.23 13.01 7.96
N LEU A 196 -18.31 12.63 8.86
CA LEU A 196 -18.46 12.82 10.30
C LEU A 196 -18.02 14.22 10.77
N ASP A 197 -17.00 14.81 10.15
CA ASP A 197 -16.53 16.17 10.50
C ASP A 197 -17.35 17.31 9.85
N ALA A 198 -18.30 16.99 8.97
CA ALA A 198 -19.22 17.97 8.38
C ALA A 198 -20.52 18.15 9.21
N ALA A 199 -20.64 17.46 10.35
CA ALA A 199 -21.83 17.44 11.19
C ALA A 199 -21.59 17.92 12.64
N GLU A 200 -20.45 18.57 12.94
CA GLU A 200 -20.23 19.28 14.21
C GLU A 200 -20.10 20.79 14.02
#